data_AF-A0A4Q3HY79-F1
#
_entry.id   AF-A0A4Q3HY79-F1
#
_cell.length_a   1.000
_cell.length_b   1.000
_cell.length_c   1.000
_cell.angle_alpha   90.00
_cell.angle_beta   90.00
_cell.angle_gamma   90.00
#
_symmetry.space_group_name_H-M   'P 1'
#
loop_
_entity.id
_entity.type
_entity.pdbx_description
1 polymer ?
#
loop_
_entity_poly.entity_id
_entity_poly.type
_entity_poly.pdbx_seq_one_letter_code
_entity_poly.pdbx_strand_id
1 'polypeptide(L)'
;MFQFAYAEVIKDDLASARERERQVLARSIELLSAVPNKSHYGREAVEAIHYTRRVWTRFIEDLNQPDNELGIELRAKLISIALWILKECERIRKKQSDNYQGIIDVTTIIRDGLR
;
A
#
# COMPACT_ATOMS: atom_id res chain seq x y z
N MET A 1 -21.52 28.30 -19.56
CA MET A 1 -20.06 28.01 -19.53
C MET A 1 -19.70 27.40 -18.17
N PHE A 2 -20.11 26.15 -17.91
CA PHE A 2 -20.00 25.52 -16.56
C PHE A 2 -19.22 24.19 -16.56
N GLN A 3 -18.98 23.59 -17.74
CA GLN A 3 -18.44 22.23 -17.87
C GLN A 3 -16.91 22.15 -17.66
N PHE A 4 -16.19 23.25 -17.87
CA PHE A 4 -14.73 23.31 -17.67
C PHE A 4 -14.35 23.26 -16.19
N ALA A 5 -14.97 24.10 -15.34
CA ALA A 5 -14.66 24.15 -13.90
C ALA A 5 -14.86 22.79 -13.20
N TYR A 6 -15.90 22.03 -13.58
CA TYR A 6 -16.16 20.70 -13.02
C TYR A 6 -15.07 19.68 -13.41
N ALA A 7 -14.51 19.80 -14.62
CA ALA A 7 -13.45 18.94 -15.12
C ALA A 7 -12.05 19.30 -14.57
N GLU A 8 -11.85 20.51 -14.07
CA GLU A 8 -10.62 20.91 -13.38
C GLU A 8 -10.64 20.47 -11.90
N VAL A 9 -11.75 20.70 -11.19
CA VAL A 9 -11.91 20.27 -9.78
C VAL A 9 -11.74 18.75 -9.62
N ILE A 10 -12.40 17.94 -10.46
CA ILE A 10 -12.25 16.47 -10.42
C ILE A 10 -10.80 16.02 -10.63
N LYS A 11 -10.02 16.72 -11.47
CA LYS A 11 -8.62 16.36 -11.72
C LYS A 11 -7.73 16.69 -10.52
N ASP A 12 -7.97 17.80 -9.83
CA ASP A 12 -7.24 18.17 -8.62
C ASP A 12 -7.55 17.19 -7.47
N ASP A 13 -8.83 16.83 -7.29
CA ASP A 13 -9.26 15.79 -6.35
C ASP A 13 -8.58 14.44 -6.61
N LEU A 14 -8.55 13.96 -7.86
CA LEU A 14 -7.89 12.71 -8.25
C LEU A 14 -6.37 12.75 -8.10
N ALA A 15 -5.72 13.86 -8.48
CA ALA A 15 -4.28 14.05 -8.28
C ALA A 15 -3.92 14.04 -6.78
N SER A 16 -4.73 14.71 -5.95
CA SER A 16 -4.57 14.70 -4.50
C SER A 16 -4.80 13.30 -3.89
N ALA A 17 -5.65 12.46 -4.50
CA ALA A 17 -5.87 11.08 -4.07
C ALA A 17 -4.65 10.19 -4.34
N ARG A 18 -4.10 10.22 -5.57
CA ARG A 18 -2.87 9.48 -5.92
C ARG A 18 -1.68 9.92 -5.09
N GLU A 19 -1.59 11.20 -4.75
CA GLU A 19 -0.54 11.69 -3.85
C GLU A 19 -0.69 11.18 -2.41
N ARG A 20 -1.92 11.13 -1.87
CA ARG A 20 -2.19 10.49 -0.56
C ARG A 20 -1.83 9.00 -0.58
N GLU A 21 -2.15 8.26 -1.64
CA GLU A 21 -1.74 6.85 -1.79
C GLU A 21 -0.22 6.69 -1.77
N ARG A 22 0.52 7.50 -2.56
CA ARG A 22 1.99 7.50 -2.58
C ARG A 22 2.59 7.77 -1.21
N GLN A 23 2.11 8.77 -0.48
CA GLN A 23 2.60 9.13 0.85
C GLN A 23 2.36 8.01 1.88
N VAL A 24 1.19 7.37 1.84
CA VAL A 24 0.87 6.25 2.73
C VAL A 24 1.73 5.01 2.44
N LEU A 25 1.98 4.70 1.16
CA LEU A 25 2.91 3.62 0.77
C LEU A 25 4.36 3.96 1.14
N ALA A 26 4.79 5.20 0.93
CA ALA A 26 6.11 5.68 1.34
C ALA A 26 6.33 5.54 2.86
N ARG A 27 5.35 5.94 3.68
CA ARG A 27 5.42 5.78 5.13
C ARG A 27 5.45 4.31 5.57
N SER A 28 4.81 3.42 4.81
CA SER A 28 4.93 1.97 5.03
C SER A 28 6.36 1.49 4.80
N ILE A 29 7.02 1.95 3.73
CA ILE A 29 8.41 1.64 3.39
C ILE A 29 9.38 2.18 4.44
N GLU A 30 9.20 3.43 4.89
CA GLU A 30 10.00 4.03 5.99
C GLU A 30 9.97 3.18 7.26
N LEU A 31 8.76 2.81 7.72
CA LEU A 31 8.58 2.05 8.95
C LEU A 31 9.19 0.65 8.84
N LEU A 32 9.01 -0.05 7.71
CA LEU A 32 9.62 -1.36 7.48
C LEU A 32 11.16 -1.27 7.41
N SER A 33 11.69 -0.22 6.78
CA SER A 33 13.14 0.03 6.65
C SER A 33 13.81 0.40 7.98
N ALA A 34 13.05 0.94 8.94
CA ALA A 34 13.52 1.29 10.27
C ALA A 34 13.63 0.07 11.22
N VAL A 35 13.17 -1.11 10.84
CA VAL A 35 13.24 -2.33 11.68
C VAL A 35 14.70 -2.83 11.76
N PRO A 36 15.34 -2.88 12.95
CA PRO A 36 16.75 -3.23 13.03
C PRO A 36 17.02 -4.70 12.72
N ASN A 37 18.09 -5.00 11.97
CA ASN A 37 18.56 -6.36 11.64
C ASN A 37 18.90 -7.28 12.84
N LYS A 38 18.90 -6.74 14.06
CA LYS A 38 19.07 -7.50 15.32
C LYS A 38 17.78 -7.60 16.16
N SER A 39 16.70 -6.95 15.71
CA SER A 39 15.44 -6.77 16.44
C SER A 39 14.22 -6.85 15.50
N HIS A 40 14.21 -7.85 14.60
CA HIS A 40 13.10 -8.14 13.68
C HIS A 40 11.73 -8.40 14.34
N TYR A 41 11.65 -8.39 15.67
CA TYR A 41 10.45 -8.61 16.48
C TYR A 41 10.30 -7.59 17.62
N GLY A 42 10.97 -6.42 17.51
CA GLY A 42 10.87 -5.30 18.46
C GLY A 42 9.56 -4.51 18.37
N ARG A 43 9.51 -3.35 19.03
CA ARG A 43 8.34 -2.44 18.99
C ARG A 43 8.15 -1.86 17.58
N GLU A 44 9.27 -1.54 16.96
CA GLU A 44 9.42 -0.98 15.62
C GLU A 44 8.85 -1.95 14.57
N ALA A 45 9.18 -3.23 14.71
CA ALA A 45 8.61 -4.32 13.91
C ALA A 45 7.09 -4.43 14.05
N VAL A 46 6.57 -4.37 15.29
CA VAL A 46 5.12 -4.41 15.54
C VAL A 46 4.41 -3.20 14.93
N GLU A 47 4.97 -2.00 15.06
CA GLU A 47 4.41 -0.77 14.46
C GLU A 47 4.43 -0.84 12.92
N ALA A 48 5.56 -1.22 12.32
CA ALA A 48 5.72 -1.33 10.88
C ALA A 48 4.76 -2.36 10.27
N ILE A 49 4.66 -3.55 10.85
CA ILE A 49 3.74 -4.60 10.39
C ILE A 49 2.28 -4.19 10.61
N HIS A 50 1.94 -3.53 11.72
CA HIS A 50 0.58 -3.04 11.96
C HIS A 50 0.18 -1.94 10.96
N TYR A 51 1.05 -0.96 10.71
CA TYR A 51 0.81 0.09 9.71
C TYR A 51 0.65 -0.50 8.32
N THR A 52 1.62 -1.30 7.88
CA THR A 52 1.63 -1.99 6.57
C THR A 52 0.34 -2.77 6.35
N ARG A 53 -0.12 -3.55 7.35
CA ARG A 53 -1.39 -4.29 7.25
C ARG A 53 -2.59 -3.38 7.06
N ARG A 54 -2.67 -2.25 7.77
CA ARG A 54 -3.78 -1.29 7.61
C ARG A 54 -3.80 -0.67 6.21
N VAL A 55 -2.64 -0.32 5.66
CA VAL A 55 -2.51 0.21 4.28
C VAL A 55 -3.03 -0.82 3.26
N TRP A 56 -2.52 -2.04 3.30
CA TRP A 56 -2.87 -3.06 2.31
C TRP A 56 -4.30 -3.59 2.45
N THR A 57 -4.88 -3.63 3.65
CA THR A 57 -6.32 -3.85 3.82
C THR A 57 -7.13 -2.75 3.14
N ARG A 58 -6.80 -1.47 3.35
CA ARG A 58 -7.56 -0.36 2.74
C ARG A 58 -7.39 -0.32 1.20
N PHE A 59 -6.21 -0.69 0.69
CA PHE A 59 -5.98 -0.87 -0.74
C PHE A 59 -6.87 -1.97 -1.34
N ILE A 60 -7.06 -3.09 -0.64
CA ILE A 60 -8.00 -4.14 -1.07
C ILE A 60 -9.45 -3.64 -1.02
N GLU A 61 -9.85 -2.91 0.03
CA GLU A 61 -11.19 -2.32 0.11
C GLU A 61 -11.49 -1.39 -1.07
N ASP A 62 -10.52 -0.55 -1.47
CA ASP A 62 -10.62 0.36 -2.61
C ASP A 62 -10.72 -0.39 -3.96
N LEU A 63 -9.83 -1.37 -4.19
CA LEU A 63 -9.78 -2.17 -5.43
C LEU A 63 -11.02 -3.07 -5.63
N ASN A 64 -11.84 -3.26 -4.59
CA ASN A 64 -13.12 -3.98 -4.67
C ASN A 64 -14.33 -3.06 -4.88
N GLN A 65 -14.18 -1.73 -4.87
CA GLN A 65 -15.32 -0.83 -5.13
C GLN A 65 -15.80 -0.96 -6.60
N PRO A 66 -17.12 -0.90 -6.86
CA PRO A 66 -17.68 -1.11 -8.19
C PRO A 66 -17.38 0.04 -9.17
N ASP A 67 -17.14 1.24 -8.64
CA ASP A 67 -16.77 2.47 -9.33
C ASP A 67 -15.24 2.67 -9.48
N ASN A 68 -14.42 1.73 -8.99
CA ASN A 68 -12.97 1.78 -9.14
C ASN A 68 -12.58 1.76 -10.64
N GLU A 69 -11.96 2.83 -11.13
CA GLU A 69 -11.67 3.07 -12.55
C GLU A 69 -10.70 2.05 -13.19
N LEU A 70 -9.96 1.27 -12.37
CA LEU A 70 -9.00 0.30 -12.88
C LEU A 70 -9.69 -0.93 -13.48
N GLY A 71 -9.20 -1.40 -14.63
CA GLY A 71 -9.71 -2.59 -15.30
C GLY A 71 -9.59 -3.86 -14.43
N ILE A 72 -10.60 -4.73 -14.51
CA ILE A 72 -10.80 -5.90 -13.64
C ILE A 72 -9.54 -6.77 -13.50
N GLU A 73 -8.82 -7.03 -14.60
CA GLU A 73 -7.60 -7.82 -14.61
C GLU A 73 -6.46 -7.18 -13.78
N LEU A 74 -6.32 -5.85 -13.84
CA LEU A 74 -5.36 -5.11 -13.04
C LEU A 74 -5.75 -5.12 -11.55
N ARG A 75 -7.04 -4.93 -11.24
CA ARG A 75 -7.54 -5.03 -9.85
C ARG A 75 -7.28 -6.42 -9.26
N ALA A 76 -7.53 -7.49 -10.02
CA ALA A 76 -7.26 -8.86 -9.60
C ALA A 76 -5.76 -9.14 -9.33
N LYS A 77 -4.85 -8.59 -10.16
CA LYS A 77 -3.39 -8.67 -9.95
C LYS A 77 -2.97 -7.90 -8.69
N LEU A 78 -3.45 -6.66 -8.51
CA LEU A 78 -3.13 -5.84 -7.35
C LEU A 78 -3.68 -6.44 -6.03
N ILE A 79 -4.90 -6.98 -6.03
CA ILE A 79 -5.48 -7.70 -4.88
C ILE A 79 -4.63 -8.93 -4.54
N SER A 80 -4.17 -9.68 -5.55
CA SER A 80 -3.31 -10.85 -5.35
C SER A 80 -1.96 -10.49 -4.70
N ILE A 81 -1.36 -9.37 -5.09
CA ILE A 81 -0.15 -8.80 -4.47
C ILE A 81 -0.43 -8.39 -3.01
N ALA A 82 -1.51 -7.65 -2.76
CA ALA A 82 -1.89 -7.21 -1.43
C ALA A 82 -2.17 -8.38 -0.47
N LEU A 83 -2.83 -9.45 -0.95
CA LEU A 83 -3.05 -10.68 -0.20
C LEU A 83 -1.74 -11.41 0.14
N TRP A 84 -0.75 -11.40 -0.76
CA TRP A 84 0.58 -11.92 -0.44
C TRP A 84 1.26 -11.10 0.67
N ILE A 85 1.22 -9.77 0.61
CA ILE A 85 1.80 -8.90 1.65
C ILE A 85 1.10 -9.12 3.01
N LEU A 86 -0.23 -9.20 3.04
CA LEU A 86 -0.98 -9.45 4.27
C LEU A 86 -0.67 -10.83 4.89
N LYS A 87 -0.41 -11.84 4.05
CA LYS A 87 0.04 -13.18 4.47
C LYS A 87 1.48 -13.17 4.99
N GLU A 88 2.38 -12.46 4.33
CA GLU A 88 3.78 -12.35 4.76
C GLU A 88 3.89 -11.58 6.08
N CYS A 89 3.09 -10.53 6.26
CA CYS A 89 2.93 -9.84 7.54
C CYS A 89 2.44 -10.77 8.68
N GLU A 90 1.56 -11.75 8.42
CA GLU A 90 1.22 -12.77 9.43
C GLU A 90 2.38 -13.71 9.72
N ARG A 91 3.17 -14.11 8.71
CA ARG A 91 4.35 -14.94 8.94
C ARG A 91 5.39 -14.21 9.80
N ILE A 92 5.66 -12.94 9.50
CA ILE A 92 6.57 -12.11 10.29
C ILE A 92 6.06 -11.97 11.73
N ARG A 93 4.78 -11.63 11.94
CA ARG A 93 4.18 -11.54 13.29
C ARG A 93 4.25 -12.87 14.06
N LYS A 94 4.20 -14.01 13.37
CA LYS A 94 4.34 -15.36 13.95
C LYS A 94 5.79 -15.83 14.12
N LYS A 95 6.79 -15.02 13.76
CA LYS A 95 8.22 -15.38 13.73
C LYS A 95 8.54 -16.54 12.78
N GLN A 96 7.78 -16.62 11.69
CA GLN A 96 7.87 -17.61 10.60
C GLN A 96 8.43 -16.99 9.29
N SER A 97 8.87 -15.74 9.35
CA SER A 97 9.57 -15.00 8.30
C SER A 97 10.23 -13.76 8.90
N ASP A 98 11.31 -13.30 8.26
CA ASP A 98 12.01 -12.04 8.48
C ASP A 98 12.07 -11.21 7.17
N ASN A 99 11.23 -11.57 6.19
CA ASN A 99 11.17 -10.99 4.85
C ASN A 99 10.54 -9.56 4.80
N TYR A 100 11.11 -8.64 5.57
CA TYR A 100 10.80 -7.21 5.49
C TYR A 100 11.15 -6.65 4.10
N GLN A 101 12.29 -7.06 3.54
CA GLN A 101 12.78 -6.55 2.25
C GLN A 101 11.82 -6.86 1.10
N GLY A 102 11.34 -8.10 0.95
CA GLY A 102 10.39 -8.44 -0.10
C GLY A 102 9.05 -7.69 -0.01
N ILE A 103 8.66 -7.22 1.18
CA ILE A 103 7.51 -6.33 1.35
C ILE A 103 7.87 -4.89 0.93
N ILE A 104 9.06 -4.40 1.31
CA ILE A 104 9.59 -3.09 0.90
C ILE A 104 9.69 -2.98 -0.62
N ASP A 105 10.29 -3.97 -1.28
CA ASP A 105 10.54 -3.98 -2.72
C ASP A 105 9.22 -3.92 -3.51
N VAL A 106 8.26 -4.77 -3.15
CA VAL A 106 6.93 -4.80 -3.79
C VAL A 106 6.14 -3.52 -3.49
N THR A 107 6.19 -3.00 -2.27
CA THR A 107 5.53 -1.73 -1.92
C THR A 107 6.15 -0.56 -2.68
N THR A 108 7.46 -0.58 -2.91
CA THR A 108 8.20 0.42 -3.71
C THR A 108 7.76 0.37 -5.18
N ILE A 109 7.73 -0.82 -5.79
CA ILE A 109 7.30 -1.02 -7.17
C ILE A 109 5.86 -0.52 -7.39
N ILE A 110 4.95 -0.79 -6.44
CA ILE A 110 3.56 -0.31 -6.53
C ILE A 110 3.49 1.22 -6.34
N ARG A 111 4.17 1.79 -5.35
CA ARG A 111 4.25 3.25 -5.13
C ARG A 111 4.76 3.98 -6.36
N ASP A 112 5.82 3.49 -6.98
CA ASP A 112 6.47 4.15 -8.12
C ASP A 112 5.73 3.92 -9.45
N GLY A 113 4.78 2.98 -9.46
CA GLY A 113 3.77 2.80 -10.50
C GLY A 113 2.61 3.79 -10.43
N LEU A 114 2.35 4.41 -9.28
CA LEU A 114 1.34 5.46 -9.13
C LEU A 114 1.91 6.79 -9.64
N ARG A 115 1.63 7.11 -10.91
CA ARG A 115 1.95 8.40 -11.54
C ARG A 115 0.74 9.33 -11.47
#